data_AF-A0A257W3C0-F1
#
_entry.id   AF-A0A257W3C0-F1
#
_cell.length_a   1.000
_cell.length_b   1.000
_cell.length_c   1.000
_cell.angle_alpha   90.00
_cell.angle_beta   90.00
_cell.angle_gamma   90.00
#
_symmetry.space_group_name_H-M   'P 1'
#
loop_
_entity.id
_entity.type
_entity.pdbx_description
1 polymer ?
#
loop_
_entity_poly.entity_id
_entity_poly.type
_entity_poly.pdbx_seq_one_letter_code
_entity_poly.pdbx_strand_id
1 'polypeptide(L)'
;MPRCFRRPPCIDRDRAVPSFLAAIMTLAAAASFAGQAPDPLRGAWHNPDGSVAIRIDQCGNRLCGTITRASSEAMADARDGGTDHLIGTNLFESYRRDGPNHWSGTVFVPDLGHRFASHIVLVDQTHARIAGCLMGRFLCQTQIWQRL
;
A
#
# COMPACT_ATOMS: atom_id res chain seq x y z
N MET A 1 -98.08 23.49 -1.05
CA MET A 1 -97.11 24.12 -1.97
C MET A 1 -95.82 24.38 -1.18
N PRO A 2 -94.59 24.32 -1.71
CA PRO A 2 -94.07 23.74 -2.96
C PRO A 2 -92.91 22.74 -2.74
N ARG A 3 -92.52 22.05 -3.82
CA ARG A 3 -91.25 21.30 -3.95
C ARG A 3 -90.08 22.27 -4.10
N CYS A 4 -88.91 21.92 -3.55
CA CYS A 4 -87.63 22.38 -4.09
C CYS A 4 -86.57 21.27 -4.03
N PHE A 5 -85.75 21.28 -5.07
CA PHE A 5 -84.89 20.24 -5.62
C PHE A 5 -83.44 20.44 -5.14
N ARG A 6 -82.69 19.33 -4.92
CA ARG A 6 -81.28 19.06 -5.32
C ARG A 6 -80.35 18.52 -4.22
N ARG A 7 -79.87 17.29 -4.52
CA ARG A 7 -78.52 16.69 -4.40
C ARG A 7 -77.88 16.50 -3.00
N PRO A 8 -77.26 15.33 -2.73
CA PRO A 8 -76.44 15.10 -1.54
C PRO A 8 -75.00 15.59 -1.76
N PRO A 9 -74.25 15.78 -0.65
CA PRO A 9 -73.08 14.96 -0.33
C PRO A 9 -73.07 14.61 1.18
N CYS A 10 -72.21 13.82 1.81
CA CYS A 10 -71.22 12.79 1.50
C CYS A 10 -71.02 12.07 2.86
N ILE A 11 -70.67 10.79 2.82
CA ILE A 11 -70.48 9.93 4.01
C ILE A 11 -69.22 10.37 4.77
N ASP A 12 -69.29 10.41 6.10
CA ASP A 12 -68.12 10.40 6.98
C ASP A 12 -68.15 9.13 7.84
N ARG A 13 -67.09 8.33 7.74
CA ARG A 13 -66.99 6.96 8.30
C ARG A 13 -65.66 6.83 9.03
N ASP A 14 -65.53 7.49 10.17
CA ASP A 14 -64.29 7.43 10.95
C ASP A 14 -64.53 6.92 12.37
N ARG A 15 -64.18 5.64 12.56
CA ARG A 15 -63.38 5.11 13.69
C ARG A 15 -63.30 3.58 13.59
N ALA A 16 -62.33 3.11 12.82
CA ALA A 16 -61.77 1.77 12.98
C ALA A 16 -60.36 1.92 13.55
N VAL A 17 -60.12 1.32 14.72
CA VAL A 17 -58.80 1.22 15.35
C VAL A 17 -58.01 0.13 14.64
N PRO A 18 -56.79 0.36 14.15
CA PRO A 18 -55.92 -0.72 13.73
C PRO A 18 -54.80 -0.97 14.76
N SER A 19 -54.76 -2.21 15.24
CA SER A 19 -53.59 -2.84 15.86
C SER A 19 -52.40 -2.78 14.90
N PHE A 20 -51.28 -2.22 15.32
CA PHE A 20 -50.00 -2.40 14.64
C PHE A 20 -48.92 -2.81 15.64
N LEU A 21 -48.58 -4.10 15.59
CA LEU A 21 -47.33 -4.66 16.08
C LEU A 21 -46.18 -4.01 15.30
N ALA A 22 -45.52 -3.02 15.89
CA ALA A 22 -44.30 -2.45 15.33
C ALA A 22 -43.10 -3.35 15.68
N ALA A 23 -42.80 -4.31 14.80
CA ALA A 23 -41.53 -5.04 14.85
C ALA A 23 -40.40 -4.10 14.40
N ILE A 24 -39.57 -3.65 15.35
CA ILE A 24 -38.38 -2.86 15.09
C ILE A 24 -37.31 -3.80 14.53
N MET A 25 -37.15 -3.80 13.20
CA MET A 25 -36.10 -4.52 12.50
C MET A 25 -34.82 -3.67 12.55
N THR A 26 -33.99 -3.85 13.58
CA THR A 26 -32.65 -3.24 13.66
C THR A 26 -31.76 -3.84 12.58
N LEU A 27 -31.55 -3.09 11.50
CA LEU A 27 -30.62 -3.41 10.43
C LEU A 27 -29.18 -3.23 10.95
N ALA A 28 -28.55 -4.31 11.41
CA ALA A 28 -27.14 -4.32 11.74
C ALA A 28 -26.32 -4.18 10.44
N ALA A 29 -25.91 -2.95 10.13
CA ALA A 29 -24.93 -2.70 9.08
C ALA A 29 -23.57 -3.27 9.54
N ALA A 30 -23.28 -4.50 9.13
CA ALA A 30 -21.92 -5.05 9.21
C ALA A 30 -21.04 -4.22 8.27
N ALA A 31 -20.30 -3.26 8.83
CA ALA A 31 -19.23 -2.59 8.11
C ALA A 31 -18.14 -3.63 7.84
N SER A 32 -18.12 -4.18 6.62
CA SER A 32 -17.03 -4.99 6.13
C SER A 32 -15.79 -4.10 6.04
N PHE A 33 -14.92 -4.16 7.05
CA PHE A 33 -13.54 -3.68 6.92
C PHE A 33 -12.84 -4.62 5.93
N ALA A 34 -12.91 -4.28 4.65
CA ALA A 34 -12.03 -4.87 3.66
C ALA A 34 -10.61 -4.41 4.02
N GLY A 35 -9.89 -5.25 4.77
CA GLY A 35 -8.47 -5.02 5.02
C GLY A 35 -7.77 -4.97 3.67
N GLN A 36 -7.16 -3.83 3.33
CA GLN A 36 -6.30 -3.73 2.16
C GLN A 36 -5.26 -4.87 2.26
N ALA A 37 -5.20 -5.71 1.23
CA ALA A 37 -4.14 -6.70 1.14
C ALA A 37 -2.78 -5.97 1.29
N PRO A 38 -1.80 -6.55 2.01
CA PRO A 38 -0.47 -5.97 2.12
C PRO A 38 0.09 -5.66 0.73
N ASP A 39 0.83 -4.56 0.61
CA ASP A 39 1.48 -4.23 -0.65
C ASP A 39 2.35 -5.42 -1.11
N PRO A 40 2.18 -5.94 -2.34
CA PRO A 40 2.88 -7.13 -2.83
C PRO A 40 4.41 -7.01 -2.84
N LEU A 41 4.97 -5.80 -2.78
CA LEU A 41 6.42 -5.62 -2.67
C LEU A 41 6.96 -5.88 -1.25
N ARG A 42 6.10 -5.84 -0.22
CA ARG A 42 6.50 -6.15 1.17
C ARG A 42 7.06 -7.57 1.27
N GLY A 43 8.02 -7.76 2.18
CA GLY A 43 8.65 -9.06 2.44
C GLY A 43 10.17 -8.98 2.46
N ALA A 44 10.80 -10.15 2.58
CA ALA A 44 12.25 -10.27 2.60
C ALA A 44 12.79 -10.50 1.18
N TRP A 45 13.90 -9.83 0.86
CA TRP A 45 14.51 -9.85 -0.47
C TRP A 45 16.03 -9.87 -0.35
N HIS A 46 16.71 -10.38 -1.37
CA HIS A 46 18.15 -10.24 -1.50
C HIS A 46 18.55 -9.78 -2.90
N ASN A 47 19.71 -9.12 -2.97
CA ASN A 47 20.34 -8.73 -4.23
C ASN A 47 20.80 -9.96 -5.02
N PRO A 48 21.13 -9.84 -6.32
CA PRO A 48 21.49 -10.98 -7.17
C PRO A 48 22.54 -11.92 -6.57
N ASP A 49 23.58 -11.35 -5.93
CA ASP A 49 24.70 -12.11 -5.37
C ASP A 49 24.41 -12.67 -3.96
N GLY A 50 23.26 -12.33 -3.38
CA GLY A 50 22.87 -12.73 -2.01
C GLY A 50 23.73 -12.11 -0.90
N SER A 51 24.61 -11.16 -1.25
CA SER A 51 25.50 -10.46 -0.33
C SER A 51 24.77 -9.48 0.59
N VAL A 52 23.59 -8.99 0.18
CA VAL A 52 22.73 -8.10 0.99
C VAL A 52 21.30 -8.64 0.97
N ALA A 53 20.70 -8.75 2.14
CA ALA A 53 19.27 -8.98 2.30
C ALA A 53 18.60 -7.82 3.01
N ILE A 54 17.38 -7.51 2.60
CA ILE A 54 16.53 -6.48 3.19
C ILE A 54 15.17 -7.04 3.58
N ARG A 55 14.46 -6.32 4.44
CA ARG A 55 13.02 -6.47 4.62
C ARG A 55 12.32 -5.18 4.20
N ILE A 56 11.45 -5.29 3.21
CA ILE A 56 10.58 -4.20 2.74
C ILE A 56 9.29 -4.20 3.58
N ASP A 57 8.98 -3.07 4.20
CA ASP A 57 7.82 -2.89 5.06
C ASP A 57 7.23 -1.47 4.96
N GLN A 58 6.10 -1.23 5.63
CA GLN A 58 5.51 0.09 5.78
C GLN A 58 6.30 0.94 6.78
N CYS A 59 6.57 2.19 6.39
CA CYS A 59 7.33 3.18 7.13
C CYS A 59 6.55 4.50 7.04
N GLY A 60 5.53 4.63 7.89
CA GLY A 60 4.48 5.64 7.75
C GLY A 60 3.55 5.32 6.58
N ASN A 61 3.34 6.29 5.68
CA ASN A 61 2.50 6.13 4.49
C ASN A 61 3.28 5.68 3.24
N ARG A 62 4.53 5.25 3.40
CA ARG A 62 5.43 4.81 2.33
C ARG A 62 6.01 3.44 2.64
N LEU A 63 6.63 2.82 1.64
CA LEU A 63 7.46 1.64 1.86
C LEU A 63 8.91 2.06 2.10
N CYS A 64 9.60 1.34 2.98
CA CYS A 64 11.06 1.38 3.11
C CYS A 64 11.62 -0.04 3.22
N GLY A 65 12.90 -0.19 2.91
CA GLY A 65 13.61 -1.45 2.93
C GLY A 65 14.82 -1.35 3.84
N THR A 66 14.82 -2.12 4.93
CA THR A 66 15.90 -2.12 5.92
C THR A 66 16.81 -3.33 5.71
N ILE A 67 18.12 -3.12 5.74
CA ILE A 67 19.11 -4.19 5.62
C ILE A 67 19.06 -5.10 6.85
N THR A 68 18.82 -6.39 6.63
CA THR A 68 18.71 -7.41 7.68
C THR A 68 19.92 -8.33 7.73
N ARG A 69 20.64 -8.47 6.61
CA ARG A 69 21.87 -9.27 6.51
C ARG A 69 22.79 -8.67 5.46
N ALA A 70 24.09 -8.71 5.71
CA ALA A 70 25.12 -8.34 4.75
C ALA A 70 26.34 -9.29 4.87
N SER A 71 27.08 -9.48 3.79
CA SER A 71 28.38 -10.17 3.82
C SER A 71 29.44 -9.29 4.49
N SER A 72 30.56 -9.90 4.90
CA SER A 72 31.70 -9.16 5.45
C SER A 72 32.29 -8.15 4.48
N GLU A 73 32.32 -8.49 3.19
CA GLU A 73 32.77 -7.62 2.11
C GLU A 73 31.85 -6.41 1.94
N ALA A 74 30.53 -6.63 1.83
CA ALA A 74 29.57 -5.53 1.73
C ALA A 74 29.61 -4.60 2.96
N MET A 75 29.85 -5.14 4.16
CA MET A 75 30.04 -4.32 5.35
C MET A 75 31.35 -3.52 5.34
N ALA A 76 32.41 -4.03 4.70
CA ALA A 76 33.68 -3.30 4.55
C ALA A 76 33.54 -2.18 3.52
N ASP A 77 32.99 -2.47 2.33
CA ASP A 77 32.76 -1.48 1.26
C ASP A 77 31.87 -0.33 1.75
N ALA A 78 30.81 -0.66 2.50
CA ALA A 78 29.94 0.34 3.09
C ALA A 78 30.67 1.25 4.09
N ARG A 79 31.59 0.72 4.91
CA ARG A 79 32.41 1.51 5.84
C ARG A 79 33.37 2.43 5.10
N ASP A 80 34.01 1.93 4.06
CA ASP A 80 34.89 2.74 3.20
C ASP A 80 34.11 3.88 2.52
N GLY A 81 32.83 3.65 2.21
CA GLY A 81 31.87 4.65 1.74
C GLY A 81 31.28 5.57 2.83
N GLY A 82 31.68 5.42 4.10
CA GLY A 82 31.23 6.25 5.22
C GLY A 82 29.97 5.77 5.95
N THR A 83 29.55 4.52 5.74
CA THR A 83 28.42 3.87 6.41
C THR A 83 28.91 2.85 7.45
N ASP A 84 29.15 3.31 8.68
CA ASP A 84 29.74 2.47 9.75
C ASP A 84 28.88 1.24 10.12
N HIS A 85 27.55 1.41 10.08
CA HIS A 85 26.58 0.41 10.52
C HIS A 85 25.62 0.04 9.38
N LEU A 86 26.05 -0.88 8.53
CA LEU A 86 25.27 -1.29 7.36
C LEU A 86 23.96 -2.01 7.74
N ILE A 87 24.01 -2.99 8.65
CA ILE A 87 22.81 -3.70 9.10
C ILE A 87 21.93 -2.75 9.90
N GLY A 88 20.64 -2.72 9.58
CA GLY A 88 19.67 -1.77 10.16
C GLY A 88 19.54 -0.46 9.40
N THR A 89 20.42 -0.19 8.42
CA THR A 89 20.28 0.98 7.54
C THR A 89 19.13 0.78 6.56
N ASN A 90 18.38 1.85 6.28
CA ASN A 90 17.37 1.87 5.23
C ASN A 90 18.03 2.01 3.87
N LEU A 91 18.07 0.92 3.10
CA LEU A 91 18.55 0.91 1.73
C LEU A 91 17.52 1.52 0.78
N PHE A 92 16.23 1.22 1.00
CA PHE A 92 15.13 1.77 0.21
C PHE A 92 14.34 2.76 1.05
N GLU A 93 14.18 3.97 0.53
CA GLU A 93 13.59 5.10 1.22
C GLU A 93 12.39 5.64 0.43
N SER A 94 11.28 5.87 1.14
CA SER A 94 10.13 6.64 0.66
C SER A 94 9.42 6.12 -0.61
N TYR A 95 9.41 4.81 -0.84
CA TYR A 95 8.77 4.22 -2.01
C TYR A 95 7.26 4.38 -1.98
N ARG A 96 6.70 4.79 -3.13
CA ARG A 96 5.27 4.86 -3.40
C ARG A 96 4.94 4.08 -4.65
N ARG A 97 3.77 3.46 -4.68
CA ARG A 97 3.22 2.87 -5.91
C ARG A 97 2.90 3.99 -6.90
N ASP A 98 3.32 3.83 -8.15
CA ASP A 98 3.04 4.75 -9.26
C ASP A 98 2.45 4.06 -10.49
N GLY A 99 2.28 2.73 -10.44
CA GLY A 99 1.55 1.94 -11.42
C GLY A 99 1.30 0.51 -10.95
N PRO A 100 0.61 -0.32 -11.75
CA PRO A 100 0.51 -1.75 -11.50
C PRO A 100 1.91 -2.37 -11.43
N ASN A 101 2.29 -2.97 -10.30
CA ASN A 101 3.63 -3.53 -10.11
C ASN A 101 4.80 -2.53 -10.28
N HIS A 102 4.55 -1.22 -10.15
CA HIS A 102 5.59 -0.19 -10.22
C HIS A 102 5.62 0.66 -8.95
N TRP A 103 6.84 0.96 -8.48
CA TRP A 103 7.09 1.87 -7.38
C TRP A 103 8.28 2.78 -7.68
N SER A 104 8.21 4.00 -7.18
CA SER A 104 9.29 4.99 -7.24
C SER A 104 9.67 5.45 -5.84
N GLY A 105 10.97 5.64 -5.62
CA GLY A 105 11.53 6.10 -4.37
C GLY A 105 12.99 6.49 -4.51
N THR A 106 13.71 6.36 -3.41
CA THR A 106 15.14 6.64 -3.32
C THR A 106 15.87 5.41 -2.83
N VAL A 107 16.98 5.07 -3.49
CA VAL A 107 17.91 4.06 -3.01
C VAL A 107 19.13 4.76 -2.41
N PHE A 108 19.49 4.37 -1.19
CA PHE A 108 20.79 4.70 -0.61
C PHE A 108 21.81 3.65 -1.07
N VAL A 109 22.98 4.08 -1.54
CA VAL A 109 24.09 3.20 -1.94
C VAL A 109 25.19 3.38 -0.90
N PRO A 110 25.31 2.44 0.07
CA PRO A 110 26.20 2.58 1.23
C PRO A 110 27.67 2.78 0.84
N ASP A 111 28.16 2.06 -0.17
CA ASP A 111 29.55 2.11 -0.65
C ASP A 111 29.91 3.47 -1.27
N LEU A 112 28.89 4.24 -1.67
CA LEU A 112 29.05 5.60 -2.19
C LEU A 112 28.63 6.68 -1.19
N GLY A 113 28.02 6.32 -0.06
CA GLY A 113 27.45 7.29 0.89
C GLY A 113 26.38 8.21 0.27
N HIS A 114 25.75 7.80 -0.84
CA HIS A 114 24.90 8.66 -1.66
C HIS A 114 23.51 8.08 -1.92
N ARG A 115 22.57 8.96 -2.26
CA ARG A 115 21.17 8.64 -2.53
C ARG A 115 20.83 8.93 -3.98
N PHE A 116 20.11 8.01 -4.61
CA PHE A 116 19.73 8.09 -6.02
C PHE A 116 18.24 7.84 -6.21
N ALA A 117 17.67 8.48 -7.23
CA ALA A 117 16.32 8.16 -7.66
C ALA A 117 16.28 6.70 -8.13
N SER A 118 15.23 5.97 -7.74
CA SER A 118 15.10 4.56 -8.07
C SER A 118 13.66 4.15 -8.38
N HIS A 119 13.55 3.18 -9.27
CA HIS A 119 12.32 2.53 -9.68
C HIS A 119 12.39 1.03 -9.42
N ILE A 120 11.30 0.47 -8.89
CA ILE A 120 11.12 -0.96 -8.69
C ILE A 120 9.98 -1.43 -9.59
N VAL A 121 10.20 -2.54 -10.29
CA VAL A 121 9.18 -3.28 -11.03
C VAL A 121 9.09 -4.68 -10.45
N LEU A 122 7.94 -5.07 -9.92
CA LEU A 122 7.71 -6.45 -9.49
C LEU A 122 7.42 -7.28 -10.74
N VAL A 123 8.37 -8.13 -11.13
CA VAL A 123 8.31 -8.94 -12.36
C VAL A 123 7.35 -10.10 -12.16
N ASP A 124 7.46 -10.77 -11.02
CA ASP A 124 6.57 -11.83 -10.57
C ASP A 124 6.57 -11.88 -9.03
N GLN A 125 5.96 -12.91 -8.43
CA GLN A 125 5.87 -13.02 -6.97
C GLN A 125 7.23 -13.15 -6.27
N THR A 126 8.26 -13.60 -6.97
CA THR A 126 9.60 -13.92 -6.45
C THR A 126 10.72 -13.04 -7.00
N HIS A 127 10.47 -12.25 -8.04
CA HIS A 127 11.47 -11.40 -8.69
C HIS A 127 11.06 -9.93 -8.77
N ALA A 128 11.97 -9.04 -8.41
CA ALA A 128 11.81 -7.60 -8.54
C ALA A 128 12.99 -7.00 -9.30
N ARG A 129 12.73 -6.22 -10.35
CA ARG A 129 13.73 -5.43 -11.05
C ARG A 129 13.88 -4.08 -10.35
N ILE A 130 15.08 -3.76 -9.90
CA ILE A 130 15.41 -2.52 -9.20
C ILE A 130 16.40 -1.74 -10.05
N ALA A 131 16.07 -0.49 -10.37
CA ALA A 131 16.93 0.39 -11.14
C ALA A 131 17.21 1.68 -10.35
N GLY A 132 18.48 2.10 -10.28
CA GLY A 132 18.91 3.37 -9.69
C GLY A 132 19.76 4.15 -10.69
N CYS A 133 19.56 5.47 -10.80
CA CYS A 133 20.26 6.31 -11.79
C CYS A 133 21.23 7.28 -11.11
N LEU A 134 22.52 7.13 -11.40
CA LEU A 134 23.62 7.83 -10.73
C LEU A 134 23.77 9.29 -11.17
N MET A 135 23.56 9.60 -12.45
CA MET A 135 23.63 10.95 -13.00
C MET A 135 22.51 11.21 -14.01
N GLY A 136 21.70 12.25 -13.79
CA GLY A 136 20.88 12.88 -14.81
C GLY A 136 19.91 11.99 -15.60
N ARG A 137 19.45 10.85 -15.06
CA ARG A 137 18.59 9.83 -15.72
C ARG A 137 19.26 8.96 -16.80
N PHE A 138 20.56 9.09 -17.07
CA PHE A 138 21.21 8.39 -18.19
C PHE A 138 22.08 7.19 -17.78
N LEU A 139 22.71 7.24 -16.61
CA LEU A 139 23.53 6.13 -16.10
C LEU A 139 22.77 5.36 -15.02
N CYS A 140 21.92 4.43 -15.46
CA CYS A 140 21.10 3.62 -14.56
C CYS A 140 21.65 2.21 -14.43
N GLN A 141 21.99 1.80 -13.22
CA GLN A 141 22.27 0.39 -12.92
C GLN A 141 20.95 -0.33 -12.62
N THR A 142 20.83 -1.57 -13.10
CA THR A 142 19.65 -2.41 -12.90
C THR A 142 20.06 -3.76 -12.32
N GLN A 143 19.30 -4.25 -11.36
CA GLN A 143 19.47 -5.56 -10.75
C GLN A 143 18.13 -6.30 -10.66
N ILE A 144 18.17 -7.64 -10.67
CA ILE A 144 17.00 -8.49 -10.38
C ILE A 144 17.18 -9.07 -8.98
N TRP A 145 16.36 -8.58 -8.06
CA TRP A 145 16.33 -9.04 -6.68
C TRP A 145 15.37 -10.22 -6.56
N GLN A 146 15.73 -11.14 -5.67
CA GLN A 146 14.99 -12.37 -5.41
C GLN A 146 14.37 -12.32 -4.02
N ARG A 147 13.15 -12.83 -3.92
CA ARG A 147 12.45 -12.97 -2.65
C ARG A 147 13.05 -14.12 -1.84
N LEU A 148 13.20 -13.89 -0.53
CA LEU A 148 13.60 -14.90 0.45
C LEU A 148 12.41 -15.72 0.94
#